data_AF-A0A2M7WAS6-F1
#
_entry.id   AF-A0A2M7WAS6-F1
#
_cell.length_a   1.000
_cell.length_b   1.000
_cell.length_c   1.000
_cell.angle_alpha   90.00
_cell.angle_beta   90.00
_cell.angle_gamma   90.00
#
_symmetry.space_group_name_H-M   'P 1'
#
loop_
_entity.id
_entity.type
_entity.pdbx_description
1 polymer ?
#
loop_
_entity_poly.entity_id
_entity_poly.type
_entity_poly.pdbx_seq_one_letter_code
_entity_poly.pdbx_strand_id
1 'polypeptide(L)'
;MEAMMDVAKWWFLGRMFLMALMGVGLVPSPAAAASSVASGGVAWLGTHLQPDGSPPSAIAPPLQTGHEVFRVHTLLGTAPPSATLQYLAADPYSNVESLARKIEVAVSLGDDPSPLTTQLLAIQTPSGGFGELPGYHPTPLDTALALAALTQAGTPLNQTTGSAVTFLIKQQNPDGSWGRDLRAPALYLTALTLKSLVPYRSKVSGAAPALTAAQGYLMAQQQSDGLWGDTFESALVLDALIHALTPDLTSLDGAMAALAARQGVDGSWGGDGYDTALAQQAQVLADTPPLNPGLAGIRGTVVDAATGLPLQGVTVSLAGATTTTVTTGGDGSVDVRNLVPGSYNIAFSMTGYQQVLASFPVGVGRVVDTGFVPLVPDFGTGAGGGTATTGTILGTVIDGATGLPLKNARVALVGGLTVAITDAYGRFIVAGIVPGNAMLEVQAVGYLAGTSSASISAGSSSNISVALYSDAVPVAAVYGTVVDATSGAPIVGASVTISGAALFSTTTNANGYYYAEGMVPGSTTVMIDAAGYDPVAFSTPFQDGLVIEFSPKLYTANTSPPEANTATLTGVVLDASTLAPMAGVQVM
;
A
#
# COMPACT_ATOMS: atom_id res chain seq x y z
N MET A 1 42.81 -59.33 36.89
CA MET A 1 41.53 -59.10 36.17
C MET A 1 40.72 -58.12 37.02
N GLU A 2 41.27 -56.90 37.19
CA GLU A 2 40.86 -55.98 38.27
C GLU A 2 41.20 -54.51 37.90
N ALA A 3 41.27 -54.21 36.60
CA ALA A 3 41.58 -52.86 36.08
C ALA A 3 40.60 -52.41 34.97
N MET A 4 39.39 -52.99 34.95
CA MET A 4 38.29 -52.56 34.06
C MET A 4 36.99 -52.27 34.82
N MET A 5 37.04 -52.06 36.14
CA MET A 5 35.86 -51.90 37.00
C MET A 5 35.80 -50.54 37.73
N ASP A 6 36.43 -49.49 37.19
CA ASP A 6 36.45 -48.16 37.81
C ASP A 6 36.03 -46.99 36.90
N VAL A 7 35.60 -47.26 35.65
CA VAL A 7 35.07 -46.23 34.74
C VAL A 7 33.52 -46.15 34.81
N ALA A 8 32.85 -47.17 35.37
CA ALA A 8 31.40 -47.21 35.51
C ALA A 8 30.86 -46.47 36.76
N LYS A 9 31.71 -46.09 37.72
CA LYS A 9 31.30 -45.42 38.97
C LYS A 9 31.25 -43.89 38.90
N TRP A 10 31.84 -43.27 37.88
CA TRP A 10 31.75 -41.82 37.64
C TRP A 10 30.64 -41.40 36.67
N TRP A 11 29.97 -42.36 36.01
CA TRP A 11 28.88 -42.09 35.07
C TRP A 11 27.49 -41.98 35.73
N PHE A 12 27.33 -42.38 36.99
CA PHE A 12 26.03 -42.37 37.70
C PHE A 12 25.90 -41.32 38.81
N LEU A 13 26.99 -40.69 39.26
CA LEU A 13 26.96 -39.65 40.31
C LEU A 13 26.85 -38.21 39.78
N GLY A 14 26.96 -37.99 38.47
CA GLY A 14 26.75 -36.68 37.83
C GLY A 14 25.30 -36.34 37.47
N ARG A 15 24.35 -37.30 37.59
CA ARG A 15 22.94 -37.09 37.24
C ARG A 15 21.97 -36.96 38.42
N MET A 16 22.44 -37.08 39.66
CA MET A 16 21.60 -36.95 40.87
C MET A 16 21.87 -35.70 41.71
N PHE A 17 22.64 -34.72 41.20
CA PHE A 17 22.84 -33.43 41.87
C PHE A 17 22.35 -32.21 41.07
N LEU A 18 21.53 -32.43 40.02
CA LEU A 18 20.85 -31.38 39.26
C LEU A 18 19.32 -31.59 39.22
N MET A 19 18.75 -32.13 40.30
CA MET A 19 17.29 -32.35 40.44
C MET A 19 16.79 -32.07 41.88
N ALA A 20 17.36 -31.10 42.58
CA ALA A 20 16.87 -30.69 43.90
C ALA A 20 16.97 -29.18 44.18
N LEU A 21 17.04 -28.35 43.15
CA LEU A 21 17.03 -26.88 43.29
C LEU A 21 16.38 -26.19 42.08
N MET A 22 15.21 -26.67 41.66
CA MET A 22 14.30 -25.93 40.77
C MET A 22 12.86 -26.17 41.23
N GLY A 23 12.57 -25.68 42.43
CA GLY A 23 11.22 -25.47 42.95
C GLY A 23 10.96 -23.98 43.10
N VAL A 24 11.42 -23.17 42.15
CA VAL A 24 10.83 -21.85 41.91
C VAL A 24 9.98 -22.07 40.68
N GLY A 25 8.65 -22.13 40.86
CA GLY A 25 7.75 -22.03 39.73
C GLY A 25 8.09 -20.73 39.01
N LEU A 26 8.81 -20.83 37.88
CA LEU A 26 8.85 -19.73 36.93
C LEU A 26 7.40 -19.58 36.47
N VAL A 27 6.72 -18.59 37.04
CA VAL A 27 5.54 -18.02 36.41
C VAL A 27 6.03 -17.59 35.02
N PRO A 28 5.53 -18.18 33.92
CA PRO A 28 5.91 -17.72 32.59
C PRO A 28 5.65 -16.22 32.53
N SER A 29 6.56 -15.46 31.93
CA SER A 29 6.29 -14.05 31.67
C SER A 29 4.97 -13.94 30.88
N PRO A 30 4.18 -12.87 31.05
CA PRO A 30 2.90 -12.71 30.36
C PRO A 30 3.01 -12.95 28.86
N ALA A 31 4.12 -12.54 28.25
CA ALA A 31 4.44 -12.77 26.83
C ALA A 31 4.68 -14.26 26.48
N ALA A 32 5.32 -15.05 27.35
CA ALA A 32 5.50 -16.48 27.13
C ALA A 32 4.19 -17.27 27.32
N ALA A 33 3.34 -16.85 28.28
CA ALA A 33 2.02 -17.44 28.49
C ALA A 33 1.08 -17.16 27.29
N ALA A 34 1.06 -15.92 26.77
CA ALA A 34 0.30 -15.53 25.58
C ALA A 34 0.64 -16.39 24.36
N SER A 35 1.93 -16.66 24.12
CA SER A 35 2.38 -17.52 23.02
C SER A 35 1.92 -18.99 23.13
N SER A 36 1.75 -19.50 24.35
CA SER A 36 1.29 -20.88 24.59
C SER A 36 -0.23 -21.04 24.43
N VAL A 37 -1.00 -20.04 24.90
CA VAL A 37 -2.46 -19.99 24.76
C VAL A 37 -2.85 -19.93 23.28
N ALA A 38 -2.17 -19.08 22.51
CA ALA A 38 -2.40 -18.96 21.08
C ALA A 38 -2.06 -20.24 20.29
N SER A 39 -1.11 -21.04 20.76
CA SER A 39 -0.74 -22.29 20.08
C SER A 39 -1.74 -23.43 20.33
N GLY A 40 -2.39 -23.46 21.50
CA GLY A 40 -3.35 -24.50 21.90
C GLY A 40 -4.65 -24.46 21.09
N GLY A 41 -5.23 -23.28 20.90
CA GLY A 41 -6.48 -23.10 20.16
C GLY A 41 -6.35 -23.48 18.69
N VAL A 42 -5.27 -23.03 18.05
CA VAL A 42 -4.96 -23.38 16.65
C VAL A 42 -4.78 -24.88 16.48
N ALA A 43 -4.06 -25.53 17.39
CA ALA A 43 -3.86 -26.99 17.35
C ALA A 43 -5.18 -27.75 17.52
N TRP A 44 -6.05 -27.29 18.43
CA TRP A 44 -7.37 -27.90 18.62
C TRP A 44 -8.25 -27.76 17.38
N LEU A 45 -8.34 -26.55 16.80
CA LEU A 45 -9.12 -26.27 15.58
C LEU A 45 -8.65 -27.15 14.40
N GLY A 46 -7.34 -27.34 14.24
CA GLY A 46 -6.79 -28.16 13.17
C GLY A 46 -7.03 -29.67 13.34
N THR A 47 -7.15 -30.17 14.57
CA THR A 47 -7.31 -31.61 14.87
C THR A 47 -8.78 -32.04 14.98
N HIS A 48 -9.71 -31.09 15.10
CA HIS A 48 -11.14 -31.35 15.32
C HIS A 48 -12.02 -30.94 14.12
N LEU A 49 -11.45 -30.75 12.93
CA LEU A 49 -12.24 -30.50 11.73
C LEU A 49 -13.13 -31.71 11.40
N GLN A 50 -14.40 -31.45 11.13
CA GLN A 50 -15.33 -32.43 10.58
C GLN A 50 -14.97 -32.77 9.13
N PRO A 51 -15.52 -33.84 8.54
CA PRO A 51 -15.25 -34.21 7.14
C PRO A 51 -15.59 -33.12 6.12
N ASP A 52 -16.50 -32.22 6.47
CA ASP A 52 -16.86 -31.06 5.65
C ASP A 52 -15.86 -29.89 5.80
N GLY A 53 -14.85 -29.98 6.67
CA GLY A 53 -13.84 -28.95 6.86
C GLY A 53 -14.21 -27.85 7.85
N SER A 54 -15.37 -27.90 8.49
CA SER A 54 -15.74 -27.03 9.60
C SER A 54 -15.44 -27.71 10.95
N PRO A 55 -14.96 -26.99 11.99
CA PRO A 55 -14.94 -27.56 13.33
C PRO A 55 -16.36 -27.66 13.90
N PRO A 56 -16.61 -28.58 14.84
CA PRO A 56 -17.89 -28.71 15.49
C PRO A 56 -18.23 -27.42 16.26
N SER A 57 -19.45 -26.91 16.09
CA SER A 57 -20.01 -25.88 16.95
C SER A 57 -21.48 -26.16 17.23
N ALA A 58 -21.88 -25.93 18.48
CA ALA A 58 -23.28 -26.01 18.92
C ALA A 58 -24.01 -24.66 18.81
N ILE A 59 -23.26 -23.56 18.64
CA ILE A 59 -23.77 -22.19 18.72
C ILE A 59 -23.70 -21.44 17.39
N ALA A 60 -22.94 -21.94 16.41
CA ALA A 60 -22.82 -21.33 15.09
C ALA A 60 -22.91 -22.38 13.96
N PRO A 61 -23.52 -22.03 12.82
CA PRO A 61 -23.57 -22.90 11.65
C PRO A 61 -22.16 -23.09 11.04
N PRO A 62 -21.93 -24.19 10.32
CA PRO A 62 -20.63 -24.52 9.73
C PRO A 62 -20.00 -23.40 8.87
N LEU A 63 -20.82 -22.63 8.13
CA LEU A 63 -20.33 -21.48 7.34
C LEU A 63 -19.66 -20.41 8.22
N GLN A 64 -20.27 -20.09 9.37
CA GLN A 64 -19.71 -19.11 10.31
C GLN A 64 -18.43 -19.68 10.95
N THR A 65 -18.52 -20.88 11.51
CA THR A 65 -17.39 -21.53 12.20
C THR A 65 -16.19 -21.73 11.29
N GLY A 66 -16.40 -22.28 10.08
CA GLY A 66 -15.33 -22.49 9.10
C GLY A 66 -14.67 -21.17 8.68
N HIS A 67 -15.45 -20.09 8.54
CA HIS A 67 -14.90 -18.79 8.21
C HIS A 67 -14.12 -18.16 9.37
N GLU A 68 -14.54 -18.37 10.63
CA GLU A 68 -13.74 -17.90 11.78
C GLU A 68 -12.41 -18.66 11.90
N VAL A 69 -12.37 -19.95 11.55
CA VAL A 69 -11.11 -20.69 11.42
C VAL A 69 -10.22 -20.12 10.32
N PHE A 70 -10.81 -19.84 9.16
CA PHE A 70 -10.10 -19.19 8.08
C PHE A 70 -9.44 -17.88 8.53
N ARG A 71 -10.17 -17.03 9.26
CA ARG A 71 -9.63 -15.78 9.83
C ARG A 71 -8.47 -16.00 10.79
N VAL A 72 -8.53 -17.00 11.67
CA VAL A 72 -7.40 -17.34 12.56
C VAL A 72 -6.13 -17.57 11.76
N HIS A 73 -6.20 -18.37 10.70
CA HIS A 73 -5.04 -18.67 9.85
C HIS A 73 -4.53 -17.45 9.09
N THR A 74 -5.44 -16.63 8.55
CA THR A 74 -5.10 -15.36 7.88
C THR A 74 -4.37 -14.40 8.83
N LEU A 75 -4.84 -14.24 10.07
CA LEU A 75 -4.19 -13.41 11.08
C LEU A 75 -2.79 -13.93 11.46
N LEU A 76 -2.62 -15.25 11.51
CA LEU A 76 -1.33 -15.89 11.78
C LEU A 76 -0.38 -15.88 10.58
N GLY A 77 -0.84 -15.48 9.40
CA GLY A 77 -0.07 -15.60 8.16
C GLY A 77 0.22 -17.05 7.76
N THR A 78 -0.65 -17.99 8.14
CA THR A 78 -0.52 -19.42 7.85
C THR A 78 -1.57 -19.87 6.85
N ALA A 79 -1.30 -20.97 6.13
CA ALA A 79 -2.26 -21.51 5.19
C ALA A 79 -3.49 -22.10 5.94
N PRO A 80 -4.72 -21.70 5.59
CA PRO A 80 -5.92 -22.32 6.13
C PRO A 80 -6.03 -23.80 5.71
N PRO A 81 -6.72 -24.65 6.49
CA PRO A 81 -6.94 -26.05 6.12
C PRO A 81 -7.68 -26.16 4.78
N SER A 82 -7.20 -27.05 3.90
CA SER A 82 -7.76 -27.21 2.55
C SER A 82 -9.24 -27.60 2.56
N ALA A 83 -9.67 -28.41 3.54
CA ALA A 83 -11.07 -28.80 3.69
C ALA A 83 -11.96 -27.58 4.03
N THR A 84 -11.48 -26.69 4.91
CA THR A 84 -12.18 -25.43 5.23
C THR A 84 -12.32 -24.55 4.00
N LEU A 85 -11.27 -24.39 3.20
CA LEU A 85 -11.33 -23.61 1.95
C LEU A 85 -12.32 -24.23 0.94
N GLN A 86 -12.32 -25.55 0.79
CA GLN A 86 -13.27 -26.26 -0.08
C GLN A 86 -14.71 -26.05 0.36
N TYR A 87 -14.98 -26.09 1.67
CA TYR A 87 -16.30 -25.81 2.22
C TYR A 87 -16.78 -24.40 1.91
N LEU A 88 -15.95 -23.39 2.22
CA LEU A 88 -16.28 -21.99 1.99
C LEU A 88 -16.50 -21.70 0.50
N ALA A 89 -15.72 -22.33 -0.38
CA ALA A 89 -15.90 -22.22 -1.82
C ALA A 89 -17.18 -22.90 -2.34
N ALA A 90 -17.69 -23.92 -1.64
CA ALA A 90 -18.89 -24.65 -2.01
C ALA A 90 -20.20 -24.00 -1.52
N ASP A 91 -20.12 -22.91 -0.75
CA ASP A 91 -21.29 -22.19 -0.25
C ASP A 91 -22.18 -21.70 -1.42
N PRO A 92 -23.45 -22.15 -1.54
CA PRO A 92 -24.31 -21.77 -2.65
C PRO A 92 -25.06 -20.45 -2.44
N TYR A 93 -24.99 -19.85 -1.25
CA TYR A 93 -25.84 -18.73 -0.89
C TYR A 93 -25.26 -17.37 -1.34
N SER A 94 -26.15 -16.43 -1.65
CA SER A 94 -25.80 -15.05 -2.05
C SER A 94 -26.49 -13.99 -1.19
N ASN A 95 -26.81 -14.33 0.07
CA ASN A 95 -27.21 -13.33 1.06
C ASN A 95 -26.00 -12.50 1.53
N VAL A 96 -26.25 -11.40 2.23
CA VAL A 96 -25.20 -10.46 2.66
C VAL A 96 -24.10 -11.13 3.46
N GLU A 97 -24.43 -11.99 4.43
CA GLU A 97 -23.43 -12.69 5.22
C GLU A 97 -22.53 -13.59 4.35
N SER A 98 -23.15 -14.38 3.47
CA SER A 98 -22.46 -15.31 2.57
C SER A 98 -21.54 -14.58 1.60
N LEU A 99 -22.04 -13.50 0.99
CA LEU A 99 -21.24 -12.65 0.09
C LEU A 99 -20.10 -11.96 0.83
N ALA A 100 -20.35 -11.43 2.03
CA ALA A 100 -19.33 -10.75 2.82
C ALA A 100 -18.15 -11.69 3.16
N ARG A 101 -18.45 -12.92 3.58
CA ARG A 101 -17.46 -13.96 3.87
C ARG A 101 -16.70 -14.40 2.61
N LYS A 102 -17.39 -14.58 1.48
CA LYS A 102 -16.75 -14.91 0.19
C LYS A 102 -15.79 -13.82 -0.27
N ILE A 103 -16.15 -12.55 -0.09
CA ILE A 103 -15.29 -11.41 -0.42
C ILE A 103 -14.02 -11.45 0.43
N GLU A 104 -14.15 -11.66 1.74
CA GLU A 104 -13.01 -11.74 2.65
C GLU A 104 -12.05 -12.89 2.28
N VAL A 105 -12.60 -14.06 1.93
CA VAL A 105 -11.81 -15.20 1.44
C VAL A 105 -11.09 -14.85 0.15
N ALA A 106 -11.80 -14.33 -0.86
CA ALA A 106 -11.22 -13.95 -2.16
C ALA A 106 -10.06 -12.95 -2.00
N VAL A 107 -10.27 -11.88 -1.22
CA VAL A 107 -9.25 -10.85 -0.98
C VAL A 107 -8.00 -11.46 -0.33
N SER A 108 -8.18 -12.31 0.67
CA SER A 108 -7.06 -12.90 1.41
C SER A 108 -6.28 -13.93 0.59
N LEU A 109 -6.92 -14.59 -0.37
CA LEU A 109 -6.27 -15.50 -1.32
C LEU A 109 -5.65 -14.77 -2.53
N GLY A 110 -5.90 -13.47 -2.68
CA GLY A 110 -5.44 -12.67 -3.82
C GLY A 110 -6.28 -12.81 -5.09
N ASP A 111 -7.49 -13.36 -4.98
CA ASP A 111 -8.47 -13.44 -6.07
C ASP A 111 -9.17 -12.08 -6.26
N ASP A 112 -9.73 -11.83 -7.45
CA ASP A 112 -10.50 -10.60 -7.74
C ASP A 112 -11.88 -10.62 -7.05
N PRO A 113 -12.15 -9.72 -6.07
CA PRO A 113 -13.43 -9.68 -5.38
C PRO A 113 -14.52 -8.90 -6.16
N SER A 114 -14.20 -8.30 -7.30
CA SER A 114 -15.11 -7.41 -8.05
C SER A 114 -16.48 -8.05 -8.40
N PRO A 115 -16.56 -9.33 -8.82
CA PRO A 115 -17.86 -9.97 -9.09
C PRO A 115 -18.73 -10.10 -7.84
N LEU A 116 -18.13 -10.36 -6.68
CA LEU A 116 -18.83 -10.54 -5.41
C LEU A 116 -19.26 -9.20 -4.82
N THR A 117 -18.39 -8.18 -4.86
CA THR A 117 -18.73 -6.82 -4.41
C THR A 117 -19.84 -6.21 -5.26
N THR A 118 -19.88 -6.47 -6.57
CA THR A 118 -20.99 -6.09 -7.44
C THR A 118 -22.31 -6.71 -6.99
N GLN A 119 -22.32 -8.03 -6.69
CA GLN A 119 -23.51 -8.70 -6.17
C GLN A 119 -23.95 -8.14 -4.81
N LEU A 120 -22.99 -7.91 -3.91
CA LEU A 120 -23.27 -7.35 -2.59
C LEU A 120 -23.89 -5.95 -2.70
N LEU A 121 -23.32 -5.06 -3.52
CA LEU A 121 -23.84 -3.70 -3.74
C LEU A 121 -25.25 -3.69 -4.34
N ALA A 122 -25.62 -4.69 -5.13
CA ALA A 122 -26.98 -4.82 -5.66
C ALA A 122 -28.04 -5.08 -4.58
N ILE A 123 -27.65 -5.48 -3.36
CA ILE A 123 -28.55 -5.69 -2.22
C ILE A 123 -28.84 -4.36 -1.48
N GLN A 124 -28.01 -3.34 -1.66
CA GLN A 124 -28.16 -2.07 -0.93
C GLN A 124 -29.51 -1.41 -1.22
N THR A 125 -30.18 -0.97 -0.17
CA THR A 125 -31.48 -0.29 -0.28
C THR A 125 -31.31 1.21 -0.55
N PRO A 126 -32.35 1.92 -1.02
CA PRO A 126 -32.30 3.38 -1.19
C PRO A 126 -32.00 4.17 0.09
N SER A 127 -32.17 3.55 1.27
CA SER A 127 -31.80 4.15 2.57
C SER A 127 -30.30 4.16 2.84
N GLY A 128 -29.52 3.45 2.02
CA GLY A 128 -28.08 3.21 2.19
C GLY A 128 -27.74 1.95 2.99
N GLY A 129 -28.67 1.41 3.78
CA GLY A 129 -28.46 0.15 4.50
C GLY A 129 -28.65 -1.08 3.60
N PHE A 130 -28.12 -2.22 4.05
CA PHE A 130 -28.28 -3.54 3.44
C PHE A 130 -29.25 -4.38 4.28
N GLY A 131 -30.08 -5.17 3.62
CA GLY A 131 -30.84 -6.26 4.24
C GLY A 131 -30.29 -7.60 3.79
N GLU A 132 -30.73 -8.71 4.41
CA GLU A 132 -30.22 -10.05 4.14
C GLU A 132 -30.15 -10.41 2.63
N LEU A 133 -31.18 -10.04 1.87
CA LEU A 133 -31.36 -10.31 0.43
C LEU A 133 -31.90 -9.07 -0.31
N PRO A 134 -31.83 -9.02 -1.66
CA PRO A 134 -32.40 -7.93 -2.43
C PRO A 134 -33.86 -7.65 -2.08
N GLY A 135 -34.16 -6.38 -1.76
CA GLY A 135 -35.51 -5.93 -1.40
C GLY A 135 -35.92 -6.13 0.06
N TYR A 136 -35.08 -6.75 0.89
CA TYR A 136 -35.35 -6.92 2.32
C TYR A 136 -35.09 -5.61 3.08
N HIS A 137 -35.75 -5.45 4.24
CA HIS A 137 -35.54 -4.28 5.09
C HIS A 137 -34.09 -4.23 5.57
N PRO A 138 -33.44 -3.04 5.53
CA PRO A 138 -32.04 -2.94 5.91
C PRO A 138 -31.85 -3.06 7.42
N THR A 139 -30.85 -3.82 7.87
CA THR A 139 -30.53 -4.01 9.28
C THR A 139 -29.13 -3.50 9.61
N PRO A 140 -28.85 -3.11 10.87
CA PRO A 140 -27.47 -2.80 11.28
C PRO A 140 -26.52 -3.98 11.09
N LEU A 141 -26.97 -5.22 11.30
CA LEU A 141 -26.15 -6.42 11.15
C LEU A 141 -25.68 -6.61 9.72
N ASP A 142 -26.62 -6.68 8.78
CA ASP A 142 -26.31 -6.85 7.35
C ASP A 142 -25.48 -5.68 6.84
N THR A 143 -25.82 -4.45 7.24
CA THR A 143 -25.08 -3.26 6.82
C THR A 143 -23.64 -3.27 7.34
N ALA A 144 -23.40 -3.70 8.59
CA ALA A 144 -22.06 -3.80 9.15
C ALA A 144 -21.23 -4.90 8.44
N LEU A 145 -21.82 -6.06 8.16
CA LEU A 145 -21.18 -7.14 7.41
C LEU A 145 -20.80 -6.70 5.99
N ALA A 146 -21.75 -6.08 5.27
CA ALA A 146 -21.50 -5.56 3.93
C ALA A 146 -20.42 -4.48 3.93
N LEU A 147 -20.45 -3.55 4.88
CA LEU A 147 -19.48 -2.47 4.98
C LEU A 147 -18.06 -2.99 5.26
N ALA A 148 -17.93 -3.98 6.15
CA ALA A 148 -16.65 -4.63 6.44
C ALA A 148 -16.07 -5.30 5.19
N ALA A 149 -16.87 -6.09 4.47
CA ALA A 149 -16.44 -6.76 3.24
C ALA A 149 -16.05 -5.79 2.13
N LEU A 150 -16.85 -4.73 1.89
CA LEU A 150 -16.53 -3.70 0.90
C LEU A 150 -15.23 -2.97 1.23
N THR A 151 -14.99 -2.68 2.52
CA THR A 151 -13.75 -2.08 2.98
C THR A 151 -12.56 -2.99 2.70
N GLN A 152 -12.67 -4.28 3.03
CA GLN A 152 -11.62 -5.25 2.82
C GLN A 152 -11.30 -5.46 1.34
N ALA A 153 -12.32 -5.44 0.47
CA ALA A 153 -12.15 -5.47 -0.98
C ALA A 153 -11.52 -4.21 -1.58
N GLY A 154 -11.20 -3.19 -0.76
CA GLY A 154 -10.65 -1.93 -1.25
C GLY A 154 -11.65 -1.07 -2.01
N THR A 155 -12.96 -1.28 -1.80
CA THR A 155 -14.00 -0.51 -2.49
C THR A 155 -13.87 0.98 -2.12
N PRO A 156 -13.74 1.90 -3.09
CA PRO A 156 -13.58 3.31 -2.80
C PRO A 156 -14.76 3.91 -2.03
N LEU A 157 -14.46 4.81 -1.09
CA LEU A 157 -15.48 5.63 -0.45
C LEU A 157 -16.09 6.58 -1.50
N ASN A 158 -17.39 6.41 -1.74
CA ASN A 158 -18.20 7.20 -2.67
C ASN A 158 -19.60 7.40 -2.05
N GLN A 159 -20.53 7.95 -2.83
CA GLN A 159 -21.89 8.19 -2.32
C GLN A 159 -22.57 6.89 -1.84
N THR A 160 -22.38 5.79 -2.58
CA THR A 160 -22.97 4.48 -2.33
C THR A 160 -22.44 3.87 -1.03
N THR A 161 -21.12 3.74 -0.89
CA THR A 161 -20.49 3.18 0.33
C THR A 161 -20.63 4.12 1.54
N GLY A 162 -20.58 5.44 1.31
CA GLY A 162 -20.79 6.44 2.36
C GLY A 162 -22.21 6.46 2.94
N SER A 163 -23.21 6.06 2.14
CA SER A 163 -24.60 5.96 2.61
C SER A 163 -24.81 4.81 3.59
N ALA A 164 -24.04 3.70 3.48
CA ALA A 164 -24.06 2.61 4.45
C ALA A 164 -23.48 3.02 5.80
N VAL A 165 -22.36 3.76 5.80
CA VAL A 165 -21.78 4.36 7.01
C VAL A 165 -22.79 5.29 7.69
N THR A 166 -23.45 6.14 6.89
CA THR A 166 -24.47 7.08 7.38
C THR A 166 -25.69 6.36 7.94
N PHE A 167 -26.11 5.25 7.33
CA PHE A 167 -27.19 4.41 7.84
C PHE A 167 -26.86 3.88 9.23
N LEU A 168 -25.67 3.28 9.43
CA LEU A 168 -25.25 2.76 10.74
C LEU A 168 -25.23 3.86 11.81
N ILE A 169 -24.67 5.04 11.50
CA ILE A 169 -24.65 6.19 12.43
C ILE A 169 -26.07 6.59 12.85
N LYS A 170 -27.03 6.64 11.92
CA LYS A 170 -28.42 7.01 12.23
C LYS A 170 -29.15 5.96 13.07
N GLN A 171 -28.76 4.69 12.95
CA GLN A 171 -29.35 3.59 13.70
C GLN A 171 -28.76 3.42 15.11
N GLN A 172 -27.74 4.19 15.47
CA GLN A 172 -27.16 4.13 16.81
C GLN A 172 -28.19 4.55 17.87
N ASN A 173 -28.17 3.84 19.00
CA ASN A 173 -28.96 4.17 20.17
C ASN A 173 -28.37 5.33 20.95
N PRO A 174 -29.18 6.03 21.77
CA PRO A 174 -28.68 7.10 22.63
C PRO A 174 -27.58 6.67 23.61
N ASP A 175 -27.56 5.38 23.99
CA ASP A 175 -26.53 4.80 24.86
C ASP A 175 -25.25 4.37 24.09
N GLY A 176 -25.22 4.52 22.76
CA GLY A 176 -24.10 4.15 21.90
C GLY A 176 -24.19 2.77 21.26
N SER A 177 -25.19 1.96 21.62
CA SER A 177 -25.33 0.58 21.14
C SER A 177 -26.03 0.45 19.77
N TRP A 178 -25.95 -0.75 19.18
CA TRP A 178 -26.82 -1.22 18.08
C TRP A 178 -27.57 -2.49 18.48
N GLY A 179 -28.73 -2.70 17.84
CA GLY A 179 -29.69 -3.75 18.18
C GLY A 179 -30.33 -4.42 16.96
N ARG A 180 -30.89 -5.62 17.16
CA ARG A 180 -31.59 -6.40 16.11
C ARG A 180 -32.96 -5.80 15.76
N ASP A 181 -33.74 -5.40 16.78
CA ASP A 181 -35.11 -4.85 16.62
C ASP A 181 -35.40 -3.76 17.67
N LEU A 182 -36.22 -2.75 17.31
CA LEU A 182 -36.73 -1.71 18.21
C LEU A 182 -35.67 -1.05 19.13
N ARG A 183 -34.41 -0.98 18.67
CA ARG A 183 -33.29 -0.43 19.44
C ARG A 183 -32.90 -1.25 20.70
N ALA A 184 -33.29 -2.52 20.81
CA ALA A 184 -32.83 -3.39 21.91
C ALA A 184 -31.31 -3.62 21.81
N PRO A 185 -30.49 -3.15 22.76
CA PRO A 185 -29.03 -3.26 22.68
C PRO A 185 -28.54 -4.70 22.56
N ALA A 186 -27.57 -4.95 21.68
CA ALA A 186 -26.91 -6.25 21.54
C ALA A 186 -25.38 -6.07 21.51
N LEU A 187 -24.66 -6.75 22.40
CA LEU A 187 -23.22 -6.64 22.56
C LEU A 187 -22.47 -7.03 21.29
N TYR A 188 -22.72 -8.24 20.80
CA TYR A 188 -22.06 -8.77 19.61
C TYR A 188 -22.30 -7.86 18.38
N LEU A 189 -23.51 -7.32 18.21
CA LEU A 189 -23.85 -6.44 17.10
C LEU A 189 -23.20 -5.06 17.23
N THR A 190 -23.15 -4.52 18.45
CA THR A 190 -22.45 -3.27 18.73
C THR A 190 -20.96 -3.42 18.44
N ALA A 191 -20.34 -4.55 18.81
CA ALA A 191 -18.96 -4.85 18.52
C ALA A 191 -18.68 -4.95 17.00
N LEU A 192 -19.48 -5.74 16.27
CA LEU A 192 -19.37 -5.86 14.81
C LEU A 192 -19.54 -4.50 14.10
N THR A 193 -20.52 -3.70 14.53
CA THR A 193 -20.79 -2.39 13.96
C THR A 193 -19.65 -1.41 14.24
N LEU A 194 -19.16 -1.38 15.48
CA LEU A 194 -18.01 -0.58 15.87
C LEU A 194 -16.80 -0.92 15.00
N LYS A 195 -16.45 -2.22 14.89
CA LYS A 195 -15.34 -2.69 14.05
C LYS A 195 -15.48 -2.24 12.60
N SER A 196 -16.67 -2.39 12.01
CA SER A 196 -16.94 -1.99 10.62
C SER A 196 -16.80 -0.47 10.37
N LEU A 197 -17.00 0.35 11.41
CA LEU A 197 -16.93 1.81 11.31
C LEU A 197 -15.52 2.38 11.54
N VAL A 198 -14.61 1.62 12.18
CA VAL A 198 -13.23 2.06 12.48
C VAL A 198 -12.52 2.62 11.23
N PRO A 199 -12.57 2.01 10.04
CA PRO A 199 -11.91 2.51 8.83
C PRO A 199 -12.41 3.88 8.33
N TYR A 200 -13.57 4.33 8.82
CA TYR A 200 -14.25 5.56 8.42
C TYR A 200 -14.15 6.69 9.46
N ARG A 201 -13.49 6.44 10.61
CA ARG A 201 -13.34 7.35 11.75
C ARG A 201 -13.05 8.80 11.35
N SER A 202 -12.11 9.00 10.42
CA SER A 202 -11.67 10.31 9.91
C SER A 202 -12.21 10.66 8.53
N LYS A 203 -12.97 9.75 7.89
CA LYS A 203 -13.41 9.87 6.49
C LYS A 203 -14.88 10.30 6.35
N VAL A 204 -15.70 10.01 7.36
CA VAL A 204 -17.14 10.32 7.34
C VAL A 204 -17.52 11.10 8.60
N SER A 205 -18.21 12.24 8.40
CA SER A 205 -18.71 13.04 9.52
C SER A 205 -19.66 12.24 10.39
N GLY A 206 -19.51 12.33 11.71
CA GLY A 206 -20.28 11.56 12.68
C GLY A 206 -19.74 10.15 13.00
N ALA A 207 -18.80 9.61 12.21
CA ALA A 207 -18.21 8.30 12.49
C ALA A 207 -17.39 8.29 13.80
N ALA A 208 -16.53 9.30 14.01
CA ALA A 208 -15.75 9.43 15.24
C ALA A 208 -16.60 9.47 16.52
N PRO A 209 -17.60 10.36 16.67
CA PRO A 209 -18.44 10.37 17.88
C PRO A 209 -19.27 9.09 18.04
N ALA A 210 -19.74 8.48 16.94
CA ALA A 210 -20.44 7.19 17.02
C ALA A 210 -19.54 6.08 17.57
N LEU A 211 -18.28 6.00 17.11
CA LEU A 211 -17.28 5.07 17.64
C LEU A 211 -17.00 5.32 19.12
N THR A 212 -16.86 6.58 19.55
CA THR A 212 -16.65 6.92 20.97
C THR A 212 -17.82 6.47 21.84
N ALA A 213 -19.05 6.70 21.40
CA ALA A 213 -20.24 6.26 22.14
C ALA A 213 -20.33 4.73 22.24
N ALA A 214 -20.07 4.02 21.14
CA ALA A 214 -20.08 2.56 21.09
C ALA A 214 -18.99 1.94 21.98
N GLN A 215 -17.79 2.51 21.97
CA GLN A 215 -16.70 2.11 22.86
C GLN A 215 -17.10 2.30 24.32
N GLY A 216 -17.67 3.46 24.67
CA GLY A 216 -18.15 3.75 26.03
C GLY A 216 -19.22 2.76 26.48
N TYR A 217 -20.16 2.44 25.61
CA TYR A 217 -21.18 1.41 25.86
C TYR A 217 -20.52 0.05 26.15
N LEU A 218 -19.67 -0.46 25.26
CA LEU A 218 -19.03 -1.76 25.42
C LEU A 218 -18.23 -1.83 26.71
N MET A 219 -17.41 -0.82 27.01
CA MET A 219 -16.64 -0.78 28.27
C MET A 219 -17.55 -0.78 29.51
N ALA A 220 -18.70 -0.10 29.45
CA ALA A 220 -19.66 -0.08 30.56
C ALA A 220 -20.42 -1.40 30.76
N GLN A 221 -20.46 -2.29 29.76
CA GLN A 221 -21.09 -3.61 29.85
C GLN A 221 -20.16 -4.71 30.38
N GLN A 222 -18.90 -4.39 30.70
CA GLN A 222 -17.97 -5.36 31.27
C GLN A 222 -18.48 -5.85 32.63
N GLN A 223 -18.52 -7.17 32.80
CA GLN A 223 -19.00 -7.83 34.01
C GLN A 223 -17.88 -7.94 35.06
N SER A 224 -18.23 -8.40 36.27
CA SER A 224 -17.29 -8.51 37.40
C SER A 224 -16.15 -9.51 37.17
N ASP A 225 -16.31 -10.45 36.24
CA ASP A 225 -15.27 -11.38 35.81
C ASP A 225 -14.29 -10.76 34.80
N GLY A 226 -14.49 -9.49 34.42
CA GLY A 226 -13.67 -8.78 33.44
C GLY A 226 -14.03 -9.06 31.99
N LEU A 227 -15.16 -9.73 31.72
CA LEU A 227 -15.58 -10.14 30.37
C LEU A 227 -17.01 -9.67 30.06
N TRP A 228 -17.54 -10.05 28.89
CA TRP A 228 -18.83 -9.59 28.37
C TRP A 228 -19.81 -10.75 28.21
N GLY A 229 -19.95 -11.57 29.24
CA GLY A 229 -20.80 -12.76 29.20
C GLY A 229 -20.09 -13.96 28.59
N ASP A 230 -20.64 -14.51 27.52
CA ASP A 230 -20.12 -15.72 26.89
C ASP A 230 -18.79 -15.49 26.17
N THR A 231 -18.10 -16.57 25.81
CA THR A 231 -16.79 -16.50 25.18
C THR A 231 -16.85 -15.80 23.82
N PHE A 232 -17.78 -16.17 22.93
CA PHE A 232 -17.91 -15.49 21.63
C PHE A 232 -18.22 -14.00 21.77
N GLU A 233 -19.09 -13.59 22.70
CA GLU A 233 -19.41 -12.17 22.91
C GLU A 233 -18.18 -11.41 23.37
N SER A 234 -17.47 -11.96 24.36
CA SER A 234 -16.24 -11.36 24.89
C SER A 234 -15.16 -11.25 23.83
N ALA A 235 -14.99 -12.29 23.01
CA ALA A 235 -14.01 -12.29 21.92
C ALA A 235 -14.36 -11.25 20.84
N LEU A 236 -15.63 -11.14 20.44
CA LEU A 236 -16.08 -10.13 19.46
C LEU A 236 -15.91 -8.71 19.99
N VAL A 237 -16.21 -8.48 21.28
CA VAL A 237 -16.00 -7.17 21.93
C VAL A 237 -14.52 -6.82 21.98
N LEU A 238 -13.66 -7.78 22.36
CA LEU A 238 -12.21 -7.57 22.40
C LEU A 238 -11.63 -7.28 21.02
N ASP A 239 -12.01 -8.04 19.99
CA ASP A 239 -11.63 -7.78 18.60
C ASP A 239 -11.99 -6.33 18.19
N ALA A 240 -13.25 -5.94 18.41
CA ALA A 240 -13.72 -4.60 18.09
C ALA A 240 -12.97 -3.49 18.87
N LEU A 241 -12.73 -3.69 20.17
CA LEU A 241 -12.01 -2.73 21.00
C LEU A 241 -10.52 -2.65 20.64
N ILE A 242 -9.87 -3.75 20.29
CA ILE A 242 -8.47 -3.75 19.80
C ILE A 242 -8.36 -2.86 18.55
N HIS A 243 -9.27 -3.03 17.58
CA HIS A 243 -9.30 -2.18 16.38
C HIS A 243 -9.55 -0.70 16.70
N ALA A 244 -10.39 -0.40 17.69
CA ALA A 244 -10.73 0.97 18.04
C ALA A 244 -9.67 1.67 18.92
N LEU A 245 -9.05 0.96 19.85
CA LEU A 245 -8.17 1.51 20.89
C LEU A 245 -6.69 1.52 20.49
N THR A 246 -6.30 0.76 19.47
CA THR A 246 -4.92 0.77 18.97
C THR A 246 -4.43 2.22 18.81
N PRO A 247 -3.21 2.56 19.30
CA PRO A 247 -2.20 1.64 19.83
C PRO A 247 -2.28 1.32 21.32
N ASP A 248 -3.07 2.05 22.09
CA ASP A 248 -3.07 1.90 23.54
C ASP A 248 -4.11 0.86 23.97
N LEU A 249 -3.64 -0.36 24.18
CA LEU A 249 -4.48 -1.49 24.58
C LEU A 249 -4.40 -1.79 26.08
N THR A 250 -3.73 -0.96 26.88
CA THR A 250 -3.48 -1.21 28.32
C THR A 250 -4.77 -1.45 29.11
N SER A 251 -5.84 -0.74 28.74
CA SER A 251 -7.17 -0.92 29.34
C SER A 251 -7.80 -2.30 29.10
N LEU A 252 -7.29 -3.07 28.13
CA LEU A 252 -7.79 -4.41 27.78
C LEU A 252 -6.99 -5.55 28.41
N ASP A 253 -5.83 -5.28 29.03
CA ASP A 253 -4.91 -6.32 29.55
C ASP A 253 -5.63 -7.30 30.49
N GLY A 254 -6.45 -6.79 31.42
CA GLY A 254 -7.22 -7.62 32.34
C GLY A 254 -8.25 -8.51 31.65
N ALA A 255 -8.93 -7.98 30.63
CA ALA A 255 -9.93 -8.72 29.87
C ALA A 255 -9.28 -9.78 28.96
N MET A 256 -8.13 -9.46 28.35
CA MET A 256 -7.35 -10.43 27.57
C MET A 256 -6.86 -11.60 28.43
N ALA A 257 -6.39 -11.31 29.65
CA ALA A 257 -6.00 -12.33 30.61
C ALA A 257 -7.19 -13.18 31.07
N ALA A 258 -8.35 -12.56 31.33
CA ALA A 258 -9.57 -13.28 31.70
C ALA A 258 -10.06 -14.20 30.57
N LEU A 259 -10.02 -13.75 29.31
CA LEU A 259 -10.37 -14.57 28.15
C LEU A 259 -9.39 -15.74 27.99
N ALA A 260 -8.09 -15.49 28.12
CA ALA A 260 -7.06 -16.54 28.06
C ALA A 260 -7.27 -17.60 29.16
N ALA A 261 -7.68 -17.19 30.36
CA ALA A 261 -7.97 -18.10 31.48
C ALA A 261 -9.18 -19.02 31.26
N ARG A 262 -10.03 -18.74 30.26
CA ARG A 262 -11.13 -19.63 29.86
C ARG A 262 -10.69 -20.80 28.96
N GLN A 263 -9.44 -20.81 28.48
CA GLN A 263 -8.94 -21.91 27.66
C GLN A 263 -8.84 -23.20 28.49
N GLY A 264 -9.44 -24.27 27.97
CA GLY A 264 -9.37 -25.61 28.54
C GLY A 264 -7.98 -26.22 28.38
N VAL A 265 -7.72 -27.29 29.14
CA VAL A 265 -6.48 -28.08 29.04
C VAL A 265 -6.29 -28.76 27.68
N ASP A 266 -7.38 -28.93 26.93
CA ASP A 266 -7.38 -29.45 25.56
C ASP A 266 -7.03 -28.38 24.51
N GLY A 267 -6.87 -27.12 24.93
CA GLY A 267 -6.57 -25.98 24.08
C GLY A 267 -7.80 -25.27 23.51
N SER A 268 -9.00 -25.79 23.72
CA SER A 268 -10.24 -25.18 23.23
C SER A 268 -10.81 -24.14 24.20
N TRP A 269 -11.75 -23.33 23.72
CA TRP A 269 -12.67 -22.63 24.60
C TRP A 269 -14.01 -23.35 24.58
N GLY A 270 -14.37 -23.97 25.69
CA GLY A 270 -15.65 -24.66 25.86
C GLY A 270 -15.84 -25.92 25.01
N GLY A 271 -14.79 -26.42 24.33
CA GLY A 271 -14.91 -27.52 23.38
C GLY A 271 -15.68 -27.17 22.10
N ASP A 272 -15.89 -25.87 21.83
CA ASP A 272 -16.66 -25.38 20.69
C ASP A 272 -15.76 -24.66 19.67
N GLY A 273 -15.92 -24.99 18.39
CA GLY A 273 -15.12 -24.44 17.31
C GLY A 273 -15.30 -22.94 17.08
N TYR A 274 -16.50 -22.41 17.30
CA TYR A 274 -16.78 -21.00 17.08
C TYR A 274 -16.21 -20.14 18.21
N ASP A 275 -16.43 -20.55 19.46
CA ASP A 275 -15.80 -19.92 20.63
C ASP A 275 -14.28 -19.98 20.54
N THR A 276 -13.73 -21.14 20.22
CA THR A 276 -12.28 -21.35 20.10
C THR A 276 -11.69 -20.47 19.01
N ALA A 277 -12.31 -20.41 17.83
CA ALA A 277 -11.82 -19.58 16.73
C ALA A 277 -11.87 -18.08 17.06
N LEU A 278 -12.98 -17.57 17.61
CA LEU A 278 -13.09 -16.16 17.95
C LEU A 278 -12.14 -15.76 19.09
N ALA A 279 -12.06 -16.57 20.15
CA ALA A 279 -11.13 -16.32 21.25
C ALA A 279 -9.68 -16.30 20.75
N GLN A 280 -9.33 -17.24 19.87
CA GLN A 280 -8.03 -17.30 19.24
C GLN A 280 -7.74 -16.07 18.36
N GLN A 281 -8.70 -15.57 17.58
CA GLN A 281 -8.55 -14.32 16.82
C GLN A 281 -8.23 -13.14 17.74
N ALA A 282 -8.96 -12.99 18.86
CA ALA A 282 -8.73 -11.91 19.82
C ALA A 282 -7.31 -11.98 20.43
N GLN A 283 -6.82 -13.18 20.77
CA GLN A 283 -5.45 -13.35 21.29
C GLN A 283 -4.40 -12.94 20.24
N VAL A 284 -4.54 -13.40 19.00
CA VAL A 284 -3.60 -13.06 17.91
C VAL A 284 -3.61 -11.56 17.61
N LEU A 285 -4.79 -10.94 17.62
CA LEU A 285 -4.94 -9.49 17.42
C LEU A 285 -4.32 -8.68 18.57
N ALA A 286 -4.37 -9.16 19.81
CA ALA A 286 -3.72 -8.47 20.92
C ALA A 286 -2.19 -8.55 20.83
N ASP A 287 -1.64 -9.69 20.41
CA ASP A 287 -0.20 -9.88 20.20
C ASP A 287 0.31 -9.09 18.98
N THR A 288 -0.53 -8.96 17.95
CA THR A 288 -0.20 -8.26 16.70
C THR A 288 -1.30 -7.26 16.28
N PRO A 289 -1.45 -6.14 17.01
CA PRO A 289 -2.56 -5.22 16.76
C PRO A 289 -2.56 -4.66 15.33
N PRO A 290 -3.75 -4.57 14.70
CA PRO A 290 -3.90 -3.93 13.40
C PRO A 290 -3.52 -2.45 13.52
N LEU A 291 -3.08 -1.83 12.44
CA LEU A 291 -2.78 -0.39 12.46
C LEU A 291 -4.06 0.42 12.66
N ASN A 292 -4.00 1.45 13.52
CA ASN A 292 -5.09 2.40 13.65
C ASN A 292 -5.25 3.20 12.34
N PRO A 293 -6.40 3.17 11.66
CA PRO A 293 -6.59 3.86 10.38
C PRO A 293 -6.65 5.39 10.49
N GLY A 294 -6.73 5.93 11.71
CA GLY A 294 -6.52 7.35 12.00
C GLY A 294 -5.04 7.73 12.18
N LEU A 295 -4.16 6.75 12.33
CA LEU A 295 -2.72 6.91 12.44
C LEU A 295 -2.03 6.36 11.20
N ALA A 296 -0.72 6.45 11.16
CA ALA A 296 0.10 6.07 10.04
C ALA A 296 1.26 5.17 10.47
N GLY A 297 2.04 4.69 9.52
CA GLY A 297 3.24 3.91 9.79
C GLY A 297 4.33 4.11 8.74
N ILE A 298 5.50 3.56 9.02
CA ILE A 298 6.64 3.49 8.11
C ILE A 298 7.18 2.07 8.14
N ARG A 299 7.48 1.52 6.97
CA ARG A 299 8.18 0.25 6.83
C ARG A 299 9.39 0.37 5.91
N GLY A 300 10.32 -0.57 6.04
CA GLY A 300 11.46 -0.65 5.15
C GLY A 300 12.47 -1.70 5.60
N THR A 301 13.58 -1.77 4.89
CA THR A 301 14.70 -2.64 5.22
C THR A 301 15.99 -1.85 5.03
N VAL A 302 16.84 -1.84 6.04
CA VAL A 302 18.13 -1.17 5.98
C VAL A 302 19.19 -2.18 5.58
N VAL A 303 20.01 -1.84 4.58
CA VAL A 303 21.03 -2.72 4.01
C VAL A 303 22.38 -2.01 3.96
N ASP A 304 23.45 -2.79 3.94
CA ASP A 304 24.79 -2.30 3.64
C ASP A 304 24.89 -2.00 2.14
N ALA A 305 25.30 -0.78 1.80
CA ALA A 305 25.35 -0.32 0.41
C ALA A 305 26.36 -1.09 -0.46
N ALA A 306 27.39 -1.69 0.14
CA ALA A 306 28.47 -2.38 -0.58
C ALA A 306 28.16 -3.87 -0.82
N THR A 307 27.48 -4.52 0.13
CA THR A 307 27.22 -5.97 0.12
C THR A 307 25.77 -6.32 -0.16
N GLY A 308 24.84 -5.37 0.02
CA GLY A 308 23.39 -5.60 -0.07
C GLY A 308 22.83 -6.44 1.09
N LEU A 309 23.65 -6.77 2.10
CA LEU A 309 23.21 -7.53 3.26
C LEU A 309 22.42 -6.65 4.25
N PRO A 310 21.41 -7.20 4.95
CA PRO A 310 20.64 -6.44 5.92
C PRO A 310 21.49 -5.99 7.12
N LEU A 311 21.24 -4.76 7.58
CA LEU A 311 21.92 -4.16 8.73
C LEU A 311 21.01 -4.17 9.97
N GLN A 312 21.39 -4.95 10.97
CA GLN A 312 20.75 -4.97 12.28
C GLN A 312 21.25 -3.83 13.19
N GLY A 313 20.37 -3.27 14.02
CA GLY A 313 20.73 -2.30 15.04
C GLY A 313 20.97 -0.88 14.53
N VAL A 314 20.56 -0.57 13.29
CA VAL A 314 20.55 0.79 12.76
C VAL A 314 19.52 1.59 13.54
N THR A 315 19.93 2.72 14.11
CA THR A 315 19.03 3.64 14.81
C THR A 315 18.25 4.44 13.78
N VAL A 316 16.92 4.37 13.86
CA VAL A 316 15.99 5.11 13.02
C VAL A 316 15.25 6.12 13.87
N SER A 317 15.59 7.39 13.73
CA SER A 317 14.95 8.49 14.46
C SER A 317 14.00 9.26 13.55
N LEU A 318 12.79 9.48 14.03
CA LEU A 318 11.76 10.28 13.38
C LEU A 318 11.51 11.53 14.22
N ALA A 319 11.55 12.70 13.58
CA ALA A 319 11.26 13.99 14.21
C ALA A 319 10.26 14.77 13.35
N GLY A 320 9.30 15.46 13.98
CA GLY A 320 8.23 16.17 13.27
C GLY A 320 6.97 16.23 14.12
N ALA A 321 5.84 15.79 13.56
CA ALA A 321 4.54 15.73 14.26
C ALA A 321 4.60 14.91 15.57
N THR A 322 5.45 13.89 15.63
CA THR A 322 5.82 13.18 16.85
C THR A 322 7.29 12.79 16.75
N THR A 323 8.00 12.72 17.88
CA THR A 323 9.38 12.22 17.91
C THR A 323 9.38 10.77 18.39
N THR A 324 9.95 9.86 17.60
CA THR A 324 10.11 8.45 17.97
C THR A 324 11.44 7.91 17.48
N THR A 325 11.94 6.86 18.12
CA THR A 325 13.19 6.21 17.71
C THR A 325 13.05 4.71 17.85
N VAL A 326 13.44 3.98 16.81
CA VAL A 326 13.46 2.51 16.77
C VAL A 326 14.81 2.02 16.27
N THR A 327 15.07 0.73 16.39
CA THR A 327 16.26 0.08 15.81
C THR A 327 15.86 -1.03 14.85
N THR A 328 16.63 -1.26 13.79
CA THR A 328 16.34 -2.33 12.83
C THR A 328 16.46 -3.74 13.42
N GLY A 329 15.60 -4.64 12.95
CA GLY A 329 15.61 -6.07 13.27
C GLY A 329 16.80 -6.84 12.70
N GLY A 330 16.92 -8.13 13.01
CA GLY A 330 18.03 -9.00 12.55
C GLY A 330 18.07 -9.22 11.04
N ASP A 331 16.93 -9.03 10.37
CA ASP A 331 16.75 -9.02 8.91
C ASP A 331 16.84 -7.60 8.31
N GLY A 332 17.29 -6.61 9.10
CA GLY A 332 17.39 -5.21 8.69
C GLY A 332 16.04 -4.49 8.63
N SER A 333 14.93 -5.12 8.99
CA SER A 333 13.60 -4.53 8.90
C SER A 333 13.41 -3.35 9.85
N VAL A 334 12.66 -2.36 9.39
CA VAL A 334 12.13 -1.23 10.16
C VAL A 334 10.63 -1.27 10.03
N ASP A 335 9.93 -1.22 11.15
CA ASP A 335 8.47 -1.07 11.21
C ASP A 335 8.13 -0.10 12.33
N VAL A 336 7.81 1.13 11.96
CA VAL A 336 7.33 2.17 12.87
C VAL A 336 5.84 2.29 12.69
N ARG A 337 5.10 2.00 13.75
CA ARG A 337 3.63 2.01 13.74
C ARG A 337 3.11 3.20 14.53
N ASN A 338 1.84 3.54 14.29
CA ASN A 338 1.07 4.49 15.11
C ASN A 338 1.59 5.94 15.10
N LEU A 339 2.10 6.37 13.95
CA LEU A 339 2.53 7.74 13.73
C LEU A 339 1.32 8.67 13.56
N VAL A 340 1.35 9.81 14.24
CA VAL A 340 0.36 10.86 13.99
C VAL A 340 0.55 11.39 12.56
N PRO A 341 -0.51 11.55 11.76
CA PRO A 341 -0.39 12.12 10.41
C PRO A 341 0.26 13.51 10.42
N GLY A 342 1.20 13.75 9.52
CA GLY A 342 1.99 14.96 9.48
C GLY A 342 3.31 14.77 8.73
N SER A 343 4.13 15.83 8.70
CA SER A 343 5.45 15.77 8.07
C SER A 343 6.49 15.24 9.06
N TYR A 344 7.33 14.32 8.58
CA TYR A 344 8.42 13.73 9.35
C TYR A 344 9.75 13.89 8.64
N ASN A 345 10.79 14.16 9.43
CA ASN A 345 12.18 13.97 9.07
C ASN A 345 12.63 12.63 9.68
N ILE A 346 13.05 11.70 8.84
CA ILE A 346 13.64 10.42 9.25
C ILE A 346 15.16 10.49 9.14
N ALA A 347 15.85 9.88 10.10
CA ALA A 347 17.28 9.68 10.04
C ALA A 347 17.63 8.22 10.34
N PHE A 348 18.47 7.62 9.51
CA PHE A 348 19.05 6.30 9.72
C PHE A 348 20.52 6.48 10.10
N SER A 349 20.92 5.99 11.26
CA SER A 349 22.26 6.16 11.79
C SER A 349 22.79 4.88 12.41
N MET A 350 24.03 4.52 12.07
CA MET A 350 24.76 3.41 12.64
C MET A 350 26.24 3.78 12.74
N THR A 351 26.91 3.40 13.82
CA THR A 351 28.34 3.65 13.97
C THR A 351 29.13 2.98 12.84
N GLY A 352 30.05 3.73 12.23
CA GLY A 352 30.83 3.25 11.08
C GLY A 352 30.07 3.33 9.75
N TYR A 353 28.93 4.02 9.70
CA TYR A 353 28.17 4.31 8.48
C TYR A 353 27.81 5.79 8.40
N GLN A 354 27.69 6.31 7.17
CA GLN A 354 27.17 7.65 6.95
C GLN A 354 25.67 7.69 7.25
N GLN A 355 25.22 8.80 7.86
CA GLN A 355 23.82 9.01 8.18
C GLN A 355 23.00 9.31 6.91
N VAL A 356 21.84 8.68 6.78
CA VAL A 356 20.87 8.98 5.73
C VAL A 356 19.73 9.80 6.34
N LEU A 357 19.39 10.93 5.72
CA LEU A 357 18.29 11.81 6.11
C LEU A 357 17.25 11.89 4.99
N ALA A 358 15.97 11.83 5.34
CA ALA A 358 14.89 12.07 4.40
C ALA A 358 13.72 12.81 5.07
N SER A 359 12.88 13.47 4.27
CA SER A 359 11.68 14.15 4.73
C SER A 359 10.50 13.76 3.85
N PHE A 360 9.35 13.48 4.46
CA PHE A 360 8.14 13.12 3.73
C PHE A 360 6.87 13.45 4.51
N PRO A 361 5.77 13.75 3.82
CA PRO A 361 4.45 13.82 4.43
C PRO A 361 3.90 12.41 4.66
N VAL A 362 3.29 12.20 5.82
CA VAL A 362 2.59 10.96 6.16
C VAL A 362 1.11 11.25 6.32
N GLY A 363 0.29 10.65 5.46
CA GLY A 363 -1.17 10.79 5.48
C GLY A 363 -1.86 9.85 6.48
N VAL A 364 -3.09 10.19 6.85
CA VAL A 364 -3.98 9.39 7.71
C VAL A 364 -4.15 7.97 7.13
N GLY A 365 -3.91 6.94 7.95
CA GLY A 365 -4.10 5.54 7.56
C GLY A 365 -3.08 5.00 6.56
N ARG A 366 -2.01 5.75 6.26
CA ARG A 366 -0.99 5.35 5.28
C ARG A 366 0.21 4.72 5.96
N VAL A 367 0.71 3.63 5.38
CA VAL A 367 2.04 3.11 5.67
C VAL A 367 2.96 3.59 4.55
N VAL A 368 4.01 4.32 4.89
CA VAL A 368 5.06 4.72 3.96
C VAL A 368 6.09 3.61 3.91
N ASP A 369 6.20 2.94 2.77
CA ASP A 369 7.28 1.98 2.55
C ASP A 369 8.51 2.71 1.98
N THR A 370 9.58 2.74 2.77
CA THR A 370 10.88 3.29 2.39
C THR A 370 11.69 2.33 1.53
N GLY A 371 11.25 1.07 1.42
CA GLY A 371 11.95 0.01 0.69
C GLY A 371 13.31 -0.29 1.28
N PHE A 372 14.30 -0.51 0.41
CA PHE A 372 15.69 -0.69 0.84
C PHE A 372 16.36 0.67 1.06
N VAL A 373 16.83 0.89 2.28
CA VAL A 373 17.62 2.06 2.67
C VAL A 373 19.08 1.62 2.80
N PRO A 374 19.96 1.96 1.84
CA PRO A 374 21.36 1.58 1.92
C PRO A 374 22.15 2.56 2.77
N LEU A 375 22.84 2.04 3.78
CA LEU A 375 23.84 2.80 4.54
C LEU A 375 25.22 2.53 3.95
N VAL A 376 25.95 3.60 3.65
CA VAL A 376 27.31 3.53 3.12
C VAL A 376 28.28 3.46 4.30
N PRO A 377 29.18 2.46 4.37
CA PRO A 377 30.22 2.42 5.39
C PRO A 377 31.02 3.74 5.40
N ASP A 378 31.13 4.33 6.58
CA ASP A 378 32.03 5.43 6.84
C ASP A 378 33.43 4.86 7.02
N PHE A 379 34.22 4.85 5.94
CA PHE A 379 35.60 4.34 5.95
C PHE A 379 36.58 5.19 6.77
N GLY A 380 36.09 6.16 7.55
CA GLY A 380 36.85 6.79 8.62
C GLY A 380 38.15 7.43 8.13
N THR A 381 38.07 8.63 7.57
CA THR A 381 39.03 9.63 8.02
C THR A 381 38.54 10.06 9.39
N GLY A 382 39.06 9.41 10.44
CA GLY A 382 38.55 9.53 11.81
C GLY A 382 38.33 10.97 12.25
N ALA A 383 37.34 11.17 13.13
CA ALA A 383 37.13 12.35 13.98
C ALA A 383 37.88 13.62 13.51
N GLY A 384 37.44 14.22 12.40
CA GLY A 384 38.07 15.43 11.88
C GLY A 384 37.85 15.65 10.39
N GLY A 385 36.68 16.21 10.03
CA GLY A 385 36.53 17.11 8.89
C GLY A 385 37.22 16.76 7.57
N GLY A 386 37.15 15.52 7.11
CA GLY A 386 37.51 15.17 5.74
C GLY A 386 36.36 15.56 4.80
N THR A 387 36.55 16.60 3.99
CA THR A 387 35.59 17.00 2.96
C THR A 387 35.36 15.81 2.03
N ALA A 388 34.12 15.30 1.98
CA ALA A 388 33.74 14.29 1.00
C ALA A 388 34.18 14.74 -0.40
N THR A 389 34.70 13.83 -1.23
CA THR A 389 35.21 14.17 -2.58
C THR A 389 34.29 13.70 -3.70
N THR A 390 33.22 12.97 -3.38
CA THR A 390 32.22 12.43 -4.32
C THR A 390 30.81 12.53 -3.72
N GLY A 391 29.78 12.55 -4.57
CA GLY A 391 28.36 12.47 -4.18
C GLY A 391 27.65 11.26 -4.78
N THR A 392 26.38 11.11 -4.46
CA THR A 392 25.55 9.96 -4.84
C THR A 392 24.27 10.43 -5.55
N ILE A 393 23.87 9.74 -6.63
CA ILE A 393 22.54 9.89 -7.22
C ILE A 393 21.67 8.72 -6.79
N LEU A 394 20.51 9.05 -6.26
CA LEU A 394 19.40 8.14 -6.03
C LEU A 394 18.34 8.45 -7.10
N GLY A 395 17.58 7.46 -7.53
CA GLY A 395 16.45 7.78 -8.40
C GLY A 395 15.52 6.63 -8.69
N THR A 396 14.43 6.97 -9.37
CA THR A 396 13.42 6.04 -9.88
C THR A 396 13.27 6.20 -11.38
N VAL A 397 13.12 5.07 -12.07
CA VAL A 397 12.74 5.01 -13.47
C VAL A 397 11.29 4.52 -13.53
N ILE A 398 10.44 5.29 -14.19
CA ILE A 398 9.01 4.97 -14.35
C ILE A 398 8.65 4.91 -15.82
N ASP A 399 7.57 4.19 -16.11
CA ASP A 399 6.83 4.30 -17.34
C ASP A 399 6.10 5.64 -17.32
N GLY A 400 6.43 6.51 -18.27
CA GLY A 400 5.92 7.87 -18.33
C GLY A 400 4.43 7.96 -18.67
N ALA A 401 3.80 6.89 -19.18
CA ALA A 401 2.38 6.85 -19.49
C ALA A 401 1.56 6.31 -18.32
N THR A 402 2.02 5.25 -17.67
CA THR A 402 1.28 4.56 -16.60
C THR A 402 1.71 4.98 -15.19
N GLY A 403 2.87 5.63 -15.06
CA GLY A 403 3.49 5.94 -13.77
C GLY A 403 4.04 4.73 -13.03
N LEU A 404 4.01 3.54 -13.64
CA LEU A 404 4.50 2.30 -13.03
C LEU A 404 6.02 2.24 -13.04
N PRO A 405 6.66 1.65 -12.01
CA PRO A 405 8.10 1.52 -11.97
C PRO A 405 8.66 0.58 -13.05
N LEU A 406 9.79 0.96 -13.66
CA LEU A 406 10.46 0.16 -14.68
C LEU A 406 11.64 -0.62 -14.12
N LYS A 407 11.46 -1.94 -13.99
CA LYS A 407 12.51 -2.88 -13.62
C LYS A 407 13.51 -3.12 -14.75
N ASN A 408 14.76 -3.38 -14.39
CA ASN A 408 15.85 -3.75 -15.30
C ASN A 408 16.23 -2.66 -16.31
N ALA A 409 15.86 -1.40 -16.09
CA ALA A 409 16.36 -0.27 -16.84
C ALA A 409 17.84 -0.06 -16.49
N ARG A 410 18.68 0.04 -17.52
CA ARG A 410 20.11 0.33 -17.41
C ARG A 410 20.30 1.83 -17.23
N VAL A 411 21.04 2.21 -16.20
CA VAL A 411 21.41 3.60 -15.92
C VAL A 411 22.91 3.76 -16.11
N ALA A 412 23.31 4.70 -16.95
CA ALA A 412 24.70 5.01 -17.26
C ALA A 412 24.97 6.51 -17.16
N LEU A 413 26.21 6.87 -16.85
CA LEU A 413 26.67 8.25 -16.97
C LEU A 413 27.08 8.49 -18.42
N VAL A 414 26.66 9.61 -19.01
CA VAL A 414 26.96 9.90 -20.42
C VAL A 414 28.48 10.03 -20.61
N GLY A 415 29.04 9.20 -21.50
CA GLY A 415 30.48 9.10 -21.75
C GLY A 415 31.25 8.13 -20.83
N GLY A 416 30.56 7.37 -19.98
CA GLY A 416 31.14 6.40 -19.04
C GLY A 416 30.66 4.95 -19.21
N LEU A 417 31.02 4.08 -18.27
CA LEU A 417 30.54 2.70 -18.17
C LEU A 417 29.14 2.64 -17.53
N THR A 418 28.43 1.51 -17.68
CA THR A 418 27.16 1.24 -16.97
C THR A 418 27.36 1.29 -15.46
N VAL A 419 26.48 1.99 -14.73
CA VAL A 419 26.67 2.24 -13.29
C VAL A 419 25.56 1.65 -12.41
N ALA A 420 24.36 1.40 -12.95
CA ALA A 420 23.30 0.72 -12.22
C ALA A 420 22.25 0.02 -13.13
N ILE A 421 21.50 -0.92 -12.55
CA ILE A 421 20.29 -1.52 -13.14
C ILE A 421 19.16 -1.33 -12.14
N THR A 422 17.97 -0.92 -12.60
CA THR A 422 16.84 -0.67 -11.71
C THR A 422 16.23 -1.94 -11.13
N ASP A 423 15.79 -1.87 -9.88
CA ASP A 423 15.11 -2.97 -9.18
C ASP A 423 13.64 -3.13 -9.61
N ALA A 424 12.90 -4.06 -8.98
CA ALA A 424 11.49 -4.32 -9.29
C ALA A 424 10.56 -3.11 -9.08
N TYR A 425 11.03 -2.07 -8.39
CA TYR A 425 10.34 -0.82 -8.11
C TYR A 425 10.97 0.35 -8.87
N GLY A 426 11.76 0.07 -9.91
CA GLY A 426 12.35 1.08 -10.78
C GLY A 426 13.48 1.88 -10.15
N ARG A 427 13.95 1.50 -8.95
CA ARG A 427 14.93 2.31 -8.21
C ARG A 427 16.36 1.99 -8.63
N PHE A 428 17.21 3.00 -8.65
CA PHE A 428 18.65 2.88 -8.91
C PHE A 428 19.48 3.76 -8.00
N ILE A 429 20.76 3.41 -7.86
CA ILE A 429 21.75 4.15 -7.08
C ILE A 429 23.06 4.21 -7.86
N VAL A 430 23.60 5.42 -7.99
CA VAL A 430 24.88 5.69 -8.64
C VAL A 430 25.74 6.46 -7.64
N ALA A 431 26.69 5.78 -7.01
CA ALA A 431 27.60 6.37 -6.02
C ALA A 431 28.97 6.71 -6.62
N GLY A 432 29.75 7.55 -5.92
CA GLY A 432 31.12 7.87 -6.32
C GLY A 432 31.23 8.90 -7.45
N ILE A 433 30.20 9.73 -7.64
CA ILE A 433 30.16 10.73 -8.70
C ILE A 433 30.96 11.96 -8.27
N VAL A 434 31.87 12.43 -9.12
CA VAL A 434 32.63 13.67 -8.88
C VAL A 434 31.65 14.86 -8.81
N PRO A 435 31.79 15.78 -7.84
CA PRO A 435 30.92 16.95 -7.72
C PRO A 435 30.90 17.79 -9.00
N GLY A 436 29.70 18.17 -9.44
CA GLY A 436 29.46 18.82 -10.73
C GLY A 436 28.08 18.47 -11.29
N ASN A 437 27.79 18.93 -12.52
CA ASN A 437 26.58 18.53 -13.22
C ASN A 437 26.81 17.16 -13.89
N ALA A 438 26.10 16.14 -13.43
CA ALA A 438 26.16 14.79 -13.96
C ALA A 438 24.96 14.54 -14.89
N MET A 439 25.20 14.05 -16.10
CA MET A 439 24.15 13.66 -17.04
C MET A 439 24.04 12.13 -17.08
N LEU A 440 22.84 11.65 -16.80
CA LEU A 440 22.48 10.24 -16.82
C LEU A 440 21.69 9.92 -18.07
N GLU A 441 21.98 8.76 -18.64
CA GLU A 441 21.22 8.11 -19.70
C GLU A 441 20.62 6.83 -19.15
N VAL A 442 19.33 6.62 -19.41
CA VAL A 442 18.57 5.47 -18.94
C VAL A 442 17.95 4.75 -20.13
N GLN A 443 18.16 3.44 -20.21
CA GLN A 443 17.68 2.59 -21.29
C GLN A 443 16.93 1.38 -20.73
N ALA A 444 15.75 1.08 -21.26
CA ALA A 444 15.01 -0.15 -20.95
C ALA A 444 14.56 -0.83 -22.24
N VAL A 445 14.50 -2.16 -22.25
CA VAL A 445 14.03 -2.92 -23.43
C VAL A 445 12.55 -2.62 -23.66
N GLY A 446 12.16 -2.24 -24.87
CA GLY A 446 10.78 -1.85 -25.19
C GLY A 446 10.45 -0.39 -24.85
N TYR A 447 11.46 0.45 -24.57
CA TYR A 447 11.32 1.86 -24.20
C TYR A 447 12.35 2.72 -24.93
N LEU A 448 11.98 3.96 -25.21
CA LEU A 448 12.90 4.98 -25.70
C LEU A 448 13.88 5.40 -24.60
N ALA A 449 15.13 5.69 -24.96
CA ALA A 449 16.14 6.14 -24.01
C ALA A 449 15.80 7.51 -23.42
N GLY A 450 15.91 7.65 -22.10
CA GLY A 450 15.69 8.90 -21.38
C GLY A 450 17.01 9.50 -20.90
N THR A 451 17.08 10.82 -20.81
CA THR A 451 18.22 11.51 -20.19
C THR A 451 17.76 12.41 -19.05
N SER A 452 18.60 12.58 -18.03
CA SER A 452 18.34 13.48 -16.92
C SER A 452 19.65 14.02 -16.37
N SER A 453 19.63 15.26 -15.87
CA SER A 453 20.81 15.91 -15.30
C SER A 453 20.61 16.20 -13.82
N ALA A 454 21.65 16.01 -13.02
CA ALA A 454 21.65 16.28 -11.59
C ALA A 454 22.90 17.06 -11.19
N SER A 455 22.72 18.11 -10.39
CA SER A 455 23.83 18.78 -9.72
C SER A 455 24.23 18.00 -8.47
N ILE A 456 25.50 17.59 -8.41
CA ILE A 456 26.06 16.77 -7.34
C ILE A 456 27.05 17.59 -6.55
N SER A 457 26.79 17.69 -5.24
CA SER A 457 27.72 18.23 -4.26
C SER A 457 28.42 17.08 -3.54
N ALA A 458 29.67 17.32 -3.16
CA ALA A 458 30.48 16.34 -2.45
C ALA A 458 29.82 15.97 -1.11
N GLY A 459 29.69 14.67 -0.83
CA GLY A 459 29.05 14.14 0.38
C GLY A 459 27.53 14.32 0.43
N SER A 460 26.90 14.77 -0.68
CA SER A 460 25.45 14.91 -0.78
C SER A 460 24.85 13.86 -1.69
N SER A 461 23.60 13.49 -1.41
CA SER A 461 22.78 12.67 -2.30
C SER A 461 21.79 13.54 -3.07
N SER A 462 21.67 13.34 -4.37
CA SER A 462 20.68 14.00 -5.24
C SER A 462 19.67 12.97 -5.72
N ASN A 463 18.37 13.27 -5.59
CA ASN A 463 17.30 12.36 -6.01
C ASN A 463 16.69 12.84 -7.32
N ILE A 464 16.60 11.95 -8.31
CA ILE A 464 15.98 12.25 -9.60
C ILE A 464 14.94 11.20 -10.00
N SER A 465 13.93 11.62 -10.74
CA SER A 465 13.01 10.70 -11.41
C SER A 465 13.23 10.79 -12.93
N VAL A 466 13.28 9.65 -13.59
CA VAL A 466 13.42 9.53 -15.03
C VAL A 466 12.21 8.78 -15.57
N ALA A 467 11.39 9.44 -16.39
CA ALA A 467 10.30 8.78 -17.09
C ALA A 467 10.79 8.26 -18.44
N LEU A 468 10.57 6.98 -18.73
CA LEU A 468 10.76 6.39 -20.05
C LEU A 468 9.40 6.09 -20.66
N TYR A 469 9.30 6.26 -21.97
CA TYR A 469 8.07 5.98 -22.72
C TYR A 469 8.29 4.77 -23.62
N SER A 470 7.28 3.90 -23.70
CA SER A 470 7.31 2.68 -24.48
C SER A 470 7.71 2.97 -25.94
N ASP A 471 8.54 2.12 -26.53
CA ASP A 471 8.86 2.16 -27.97
C ASP A 471 7.75 1.53 -28.83
N ALA A 472 6.72 0.96 -28.20
CA ALA A 472 5.48 0.53 -28.84
C ALA A 472 4.67 1.77 -29.27
N VAL A 473 5.04 2.30 -30.43
CA VAL A 473 4.40 3.36 -31.22
C VAL A 473 3.41 4.26 -30.44
N PRO A 474 3.88 5.33 -29.79
CA PRO A 474 3.03 6.47 -29.47
C PRO A 474 2.86 7.30 -30.75
N VAL A 475 1.64 7.47 -31.26
CA VAL A 475 1.40 8.38 -32.39
C VAL A 475 0.74 9.68 -31.95
N ALA A 476 1.52 10.52 -31.27
CA ALA A 476 1.36 11.94 -31.51
C ALA A 476 1.99 12.27 -32.87
N ALA A 477 1.28 13.03 -33.70
CA ALA A 477 1.72 13.40 -35.05
C ALA A 477 1.56 14.90 -35.28
N VAL A 478 2.49 15.50 -36.00
CA VAL A 478 2.42 16.87 -36.50
C VAL A 478 2.41 16.83 -38.02
N TYR A 479 1.49 17.57 -38.62
CA TYR A 479 1.49 17.78 -40.06
C TYR A 479 1.13 19.22 -40.40
N GLY A 480 1.45 19.64 -41.62
CA GLY A 480 1.04 20.96 -42.07
C GLY A 480 1.59 21.33 -43.44
N THR A 481 1.27 22.56 -43.86
CA THR A 481 1.78 23.16 -45.10
C THR A 481 2.44 24.49 -44.81
N VAL A 482 3.60 24.73 -45.43
CA VAL A 482 4.38 25.96 -45.29
C VAL A 482 4.30 26.73 -46.60
N VAL A 483 3.81 27.97 -46.53
CA VAL A 483 3.62 28.85 -47.69
C VAL A 483 4.24 30.22 -47.48
N ASP A 484 4.62 30.87 -48.57
CA ASP A 484 5.08 32.25 -48.61
C ASP A 484 3.91 33.19 -48.30
N ALA A 485 4.08 34.07 -47.31
CA ALA A 485 3.02 34.94 -46.81
C ALA A 485 2.54 35.99 -47.83
N THR A 486 3.35 36.33 -48.84
CA THR A 486 3.03 37.37 -49.83
C THR A 486 2.40 36.78 -51.08
N SER A 487 2.96 35.69 -51.59
CA SER A 487 2.56 35.06 -52.85
C SER A 487 1.59 33.89 -52.66
N GLY A 488 1.52 33.31 -51.46
CA GLY A 488 0.78 32.08 -51.18
C GLY A 488 1.38 30.83 -51.82
N ALA A 489 2.56 30.94 -52.43
CA ALA A 489 3.24 29.80 -53.04
C ALA A 489 3.80 28.84 -51.96
N PRO A 490 3.77 27.52 -52.18
CA PRO A 490 4.36 26.56 -51.26
C PRO A 490 5.88 26.71 -51.17
N ILE A 491 6.42 26.66 -49.95
CA ILE A 491 7.87 26.72 -49.72
C ILE A 491 8.40 25.28 -49.68
N VAL A 492 9.18 24.92 -50.68
CA VAL A 492 9.80 23.59 -50.84
C VAL A 492 11.15 23.55 -50.12
N GLY A 493 11.41 22.47 -49.38
CA GLY A 493 12.69 22.28 -48.70
C GLY A 493 12.88 23.11 -47.43
N ALA A 494 11.81 23.66 -46.85
CA ALA A 494 11.88 24.27 -45.53
C ALA A 494 12.22 23.19 -44.50
N SER A 495 13.21 23.45 -43.64
CA SER A 495 13.62 22.58 -42.54
C SER A 495 12.57 22.64 -41.44
N VAL A 496 12.03 21.49 -41.07
CA VAL A 496 11.16 21.31 -39.91
C VAL A 496 11.96 20.56 -38.87
N THR A 497 12.18 21.18 -37.72
CA THR A 497 12.90 20.61 -36.58
C THR A 497 11.97 20.55 -35.39
N ILE A 498 11.89 19.38 -34.76
CA ILE A 498 11.07 19.14 -33.58
C ILE A 498 12.05 18.77 -32.46
N SER A 499 11.97 19.51 -31.35
CA SER A 499 12.89 19.40 -30.21
C SER A 499 12.13 19.37 -28.89
N GLY A 500 12.66 18.67 -27.88
CA GLY A 500 12.00 18.44 -26.60
C GLY A 500 12.02 16.97 -26.22
N ALA A 501 10.85 16.37 -25.97
CA ALA A 501 10.72 14.96 -25.62
C ALA A 501 11.16 13.98 -26.73
N ALA A 502 11.25 14.44 -27.98
CA ALA A 502 11.86 13.73 -29.10
C ALA A 502 12.63 14.70 -30.02
N LEU A 503 13.66 14.21 -30.71
CA LEU A 503 14.37 14.93 -31.76
C LEU A 503 13.99 14.37 -33.12
N PHE A 504 13.35 15.18 -33.96
CA PHE A 504 12.96 14.80 -35.32
C PHE A 504 13.25 15.96 -36.28
N SER A 505 13.67 15.63 -37.50
CA SER A 505 13.81 16.63 -38.56
C SER A 505 13.34 16.08 -39.89
N THR A 506 12.59 16.91 -40.62
CA THR A 506 12.15 16.63 -41.99
C THR A 506 12.18 17.91 -42.81
N THR A 507 11.91 17.82 -44.10
CA THR A 507 11.80 18.97 -45.00
C THR A 507 10.47 18.98 -45.71
N THR A 508 9.92 20.16 -45.99
CA THR A 508 8.68 20.28 -46.78
C THR A 508 8.86 19.78 -48.22
N ASN A 509 7.82 19.15 -48.77
CA ASN A 509 7.82 18.61 -50.13
C ASN A 509 7.50 19.69 -51.19
N ALA A 510 7.33 19.29 -52.47
CA ALA A 510 7.03 20.20 -53.60
C ALA A 510 5.73 21.01 -53.43
N ASN A 511 4.80 20.56 -52.58
CA ASN A 511 3.56 21.23 -52.24
C ASN A 511 3.65 21.99 -50.91
N GLY A 512 4.85 22.14 -50.34
CA GLY A 512 5.06 22.78 -49.03
C GLY A 512 4.60 21.94 -47.84
N TYR A 513 4.17 20.69 -48.07
CA TYR A 513 3.61 19.81 -47.05
C TYR A 513 4.70 19.06 -46.28
N TYR A 514 4.48 18.86 -44.98
CA TYR A 514 5.29 18.01 -44.14
C TYR A 514 4.42 17.16 -43.19
N TYR A 515 4.96 16.01 -42.80
CA TYR A 515 4.34 15.06 -41.87
C TYR A 515 5.42 14.47 -40.98
N ALA A 516 5.15 14.40 -39.68
CA ALA A 516 6.02 13.84 -38.67
C ALA A 516 5.18 13.06 -37.66
N GLU A 517 5.53 11.80 -37.41
CA GLU A 517 4.84 10.90 -36.50
C GLU A 517 5.83 10.25 -35.51
N GLY A 518 5.32 9.57 -34.49
CA GLY A 518 6.15 8.87 -33.49
C GLY A 518 6.65 9.79 -32.36
N MET A 519 5.91 10.86 -32.07
CA MET A 519 6.32 11.83 -31.06
C MET A 519 5.95 11.37 -29.65
N VAL A 520 6.86 11.57 -28.71
CA VAL A 520 6.67 11.20 -27.30
C VAL A 520 5.88 12.30 -26.57
N PRO A 521 4.93 11.94 -25.68
CA PRO A 521 4.26 12.92 -24.83
C PRO A 521 5.25 13.76 -24.01
N GLY A 522 5.04 15.07 -23.95
CA GLY A 522 5.93 16.01 -23.27
C GLY A 522 6.04 17.36 -23.97
N SER A 523 6.65 18.33 -23.30
CA SER A 523 6.87 19.67 -23.86
C SER A 523 7.74 19.59 -25.12
N THR A 524 7.18 20.00 -26.25
CA THR A 524 7.81 19.87 -27.57
C THR A 524 7.73 21.20 -28.31
N THR A 525 8.83 21.58 -28.95
CA THR A 525 8.96 22.77 -29.78
C THR A 525 9.16 22.37 -31.23
N VAL A 526 8.25 22.80 -32.11
CA VAL A 526 8.33 22.65 -33.56
C VAL A 526 8.85 23.97 -34.15
N MET A 527 9.97 23.92 -34.86
CA MET A 527 10.60 25.07 -35.52
C MET A 527 10.69 24.82 -37.02
N ILE A 528 10.20 25.78 -37.80
CA ILE A 528 10.28 25.77 -39.26
C ILE A 528 11.22 26.89 -39.70
N ASP A 529 12.22 26.53 -40.50
CA ASP A 529 13.24 27.43 -41.02
C ASP A 529 13.42 27.24 -42.54
N ALA A 530 13.54 28.35 -43.27
CA ALA A 530 13.75 28.34 -44.71
C ALA A 530 14.68 29.49 -45.12
N ALA A 531 15.61 29.22 -46.04
CA ALA A 531 16.57 30.22 -46.48
C ALA A 531 15.87 31.44 -47.09
N GLY A 532 16.15 32.64 -46.56
CA GLY A 532 15.55 33.91 -47.02
C GLY A 532 14.24 34.29 -46.32
N TYR A 533 13.79 33.51 -45.33
CA TYR A 533 12.58 33.74 -44.55
C TYR A 533 12.89 33.90 -43.06
N ASP A 534 11.99 34.54 -42.31
CA ASP A 534 12.04 34.56 -40.85
C ASP A 534 11.54 33.20 -40.28
N PRO A 535 12.24 32.59 -39.31
CA PRO A 535 11.83 31.30 -38.74
C PRO A 535 10.62 31.44 -37.84
N VAL A 536 9.83 30.37 -37.76
CA VAL A 536 8.66 30.28 -36.89
C VAL A 536 8.81 29.08 -35.95
N ALA A 537 8.55 29.29 -34.66
CA ALA A 537 8.56 28.24 -33.65
C ALA A 537 7.24 28.20 -32.88
N PHE A 538 6.83 26.99 -32.51
CA PHE A 538 5.64 26.70 -31.72
C PHE A 538 6.00 25.71 -30.61
N SER A 539 5.53 25.94 -29.39
CA SER A 539 5.78 25.03 -28.26
C SER A 539 4.46 24.62 -27.61
N THR A 540 4.26 23.32 -27.42
CA THR A 540 3.07 22.75 -26.75
C THR A 540 3.41 21.40 -26.10
N PRO A 541 2.75 21.01 -24.99
CA PRO A 541 2.84 19.64 -24.49
C PRO A 541 2.13 18.67 -25.46
N PHE A 542 2.87 17.70 -25.98
CA PHE A 542 2.27 16.60 -26.74
C PHE A 542 1.65 15.62 -25.75
N GLN A 543 0.47 15.10 -26.09
CA GLN A 543 -0.24 14.09 -25.33
C GLN A 543 -0.39 12.84 -26.20
N ASP A 544 -0.66 11.70 -25.56
CA ASP A 544 -0.90 10.46 -26.30
C ASP A 544 -2.12 10.59 -27.22
N GLY A 545 -2.03 10.03 -28.43
CA GLY A 545 -3.05 10.11 -29.48
C GLY A 545 -3.31 11.51 -30.06
N LEU A 546 -2.50 12.52 -29.73
CA LEU A 546 -2.71 13.90 -30.19
C LEU A 546 -2.16 14.13 -31.61
N VAL A 547 -3.03 14.54 -32.53
CA VAL A 547 -2.63 15.00 -33.86
C VAL A 547 -2.74 16.52 -33.95
N ILE A 548 -1.61 17.19 -34.23
CA ILE A 548 -1.51 18.65 -34.35
C ILE A 548 -1.33 19.03 -35.82
N GLU A 549 -2.19 19.92 -36.30
CA GLU A 549 -1.95 20.64 -37.55
C GLU A 549 -1.22 21.95 -37.28
N PHE A 550 -0.06 22.15 -37.91
CA PHE A 550 0.72 23.37 -37.84
C PHE A 550 1.10 23.86 -39.26
N SER A 551 0.32 24.78 -39.80
CA SER A 551 0.50 25.28 -41.18
C SER A 551 0.86 26.78 -41.19
N PRO A 552 2.08 27.18 -40.78
CA PRO A 552 2.46 28.58 -40.70
C PRO A 552 2.72 29.19 -42.09
N LYS A 553 2.58 30.52 -42.17
CA LYS A 553 3.05 31.31 -43.30
C LYS A 553 4.40 31.93 -42.95
N LEU A 554 5.38 31.84 -43.85
CA LEU A 554 6.68 32.47 -43.65
C LEU A 554 6.76 33.80 -44.40
N TYR A 555 7.30 34.82 -43.72
CA TYR A 555 7.60 36.13 -44.29
C TYR A 555 9.06 36.19 -44.72
N THR A 556 9.35 36.97 -45.77
CA THR A 556 10.74 37.18 -46.19
C THR A 556 11.54 37.81 -45.06
N ALA A 557 12.83 37.51 -44.96
CA ALA A 557 13.65 37.85 -43.81
C ALA A 557 13.53 39.34 -43.41
N ASN A 558 13.24 39.59 -42.14
CA ASN A 558 13.00 40.90 -41.52
C ASN A 558 11.73 41.65 -42.00
N THR A 559 10.73 40.93 -42.52
CA THR A 559 9.46 41.53 -42.98
C THR A 559 8.24 41.06 -42.20
N SER A 560 8.42 40.17 -41.22
CA SER A 560 7.34 39.66 -40.36
C SER A 560 6.57 40.81 -39.65
N PRO A 561 5.26 40.99 -39.91
CA PRO A 561 4.46 41.97 -39.18
C PRO A 561 4.34 41.61 -37.68
N PRO A 562 4.13 42.61 -36.80
CA PRO A 562 3.77 42.35 -35.40
C PRO A 562 2.53 41.43 -35.33
N GLU A 563 2.57 40.40 -34.49
CA GLU A 563 1.49 39.39 -34.30
C GLU A 563 1.24 38.42 -35.47
N ALA A 564 2.01 38.49 -36.56
CA ALA A 564 1.85 37.62 -37.72
C ALA A 564 2.30 36.16 -37.51
N ASN A 565 3.03 35.87 -36.43
CA ASN A 565 3.42 34.52 -36.02
C ASN A 565 2.35 33.85 -35.14
N THR A 566 1.07 34.07 -35.44
CA THR A 566 -0.05 33.42 -34.77
C THR A 566 -0.61 32.32 -35.69
N ALA A 567 -0.54 31.06 -35.23
CA ALA A 567 -1.15 29.92 -35.91
C ALA A 567 -2.47 29.55 -35.23
N THR A 568 -3.48 29.18 -36.01
CA THR A 568 -4.73 28.62 -35.47
C THR A 568 -4.53 27.13 -35.23
N LEU A 569 -4.73 26.67 -34.00
CA LEU A 569 -4.67 25.25 -33.65
C LEU A 569 -6.06 24.61 -33.84
N THR A 570 -6.14 23.56 -34.65
CA THR A 570 -7.31 22.68 -34.75
C THR A 570 -6.88 21.24 -34.51
N GLY A 571 -7.61 20.53 -33.65
CA GLY A 571 -7.33 19.13 -33.31
C GLY A 571 -8.59 18.41 -32.85
N VAL A 572 -8.56 17.08 -32.88
CA VAL A 572 -9.62 16.21 -32.37
C VAL A 572 -9.03 15.37 -31.24
N VAL A 573 -9.67 15.38 -30.07
CA VAL A 573 -9.29 14.49 -28.97
C VAL A 573 -9.88 13.12 -29.26
N LEU A 574 -9.05 12.08 -29.28
CA LEU A 574 -9.47 10.70 -29.50
C LEU A 574 -9.43 9.91 -28.18
N ASP A 575 -10.39 9.02 -27.99
CA ASP A 575 -10.39 8.04 -26.90
C ASP A 575 -9.22 7.06 -27.08
N ALA A 576 -8.38 6.90 -26.06
CA ALA A 576 -7.14 6.12 -26.11
C ALA A 576 -7.35 4.61 -26.36
N SER A 577 -8.56 4.09 -26.11
CA SER A 577 -8.88 2.67 -26.30
C SER A 577 -9.58 2.38 -27.62
N THR A 578 -10.29 3.36 -28.18
CA THR A 578 -11.19 3.17 -29.34
C THR A 578 -10.85 4.03 -30.55
N LEU A 579 -9.93 5.01 -30.41
CA LEU A 579 -9.61 6.03 -31.41
C LEU A 579 -10.83 6.86 -31.86
N ALA A 580 -11.88 6.91 -31.06
CA ALA A 580 -13.11 7.64 -31.37
C ALA A 580 -13.02 9.12 -30.92
N PRO A 581 -13.56 10.10 -31.69
CA PRO A 581 -13.60 11.50 -31.29
C PRO A 581 -14.38 11.75 -29.99
N MET A 582 -13.78 12.45 -29.04
CA MET A 582 -14.40 12.85 -27.77
C MET A 582 -14.99 14.27 -27.87
N ALA A 583 -16.27 14.43 -27.50
CA ALA A 583 -16.96 15.72 -27.51
C ALA A 583 -16.86 16.44 -26.15
N GLY A 584 -16.73 17.78 -26.18
CA GLY A 584 -16.79 18.63 -24.98
C GLY A 584 -15.49 18.73 -24.17
N VAL A 585 -14.38 18.21 -24.69
CA VAL A 585 -13.06 18.32 -24.04
C VAL A 585 -12.54 19.75 -24.18
N GLN A 586 -12.22 20.40 -23.06
CA GLN A 586 -11.54 21.69 -23.06
C GLN A 586 -10.03 21.46 -23.16
N VAL A 587 -9.42 21.95 -24.24
CA VAL A 587 -7.97 22.04 -24.38
C VAL A 587 -7.56 23.38 -23.75
N MET A 588 -7.01 23.31 -22.53
CA MET A 588 -6.49 24.49 -21.81
C MET A 588 -5.02 24.71 -22.08
#